data_AF-A0AAZ1X3W5-F1
#
_entry.id   AF-A0AAZ1X3W5-F1
#
_cell.length_a   1.000
_cell.length_b   1.000
_cell.length_c   1.000
_cell.angle_alpha   90.00
_cell.angle_beta   90.00
_cell.angle_gamma   90.00
#
_symmetry.space_group_name_H-M   'P 1'
#
loop_
_entity.id
_entity.type
_entity.pdbx_description
1 polymer ?
#
loop_
_entity_poly.entity_id
_entity_poly.type
_entity_poly.pdbx_seq_one_letter_code
_entity_poly.pdbx_strand_id
1 'polypeptide(L)'
;MAQGSQKFKAQRPGNKKQQQSKQKGPKKGGRIIAPKKAQVVQQQKLKKGLEVAIRNKIEQEVTQKASSSLHKPLSVIKTPEAKGNPGAARPGTSSK
;
A
#
# COMPACT_ATOMS: atom_id res chain seq x y z
N MET A 1 -27.17 -1.11 -66.09
CA MET A 1 -27.87 -1.72 -64.93
C MET A 1 -26.81 -2.08 -63.90
N ALA A 2 -26.94 -1.64 -62.64
CA ALA A 2 -25.98 -1.95 -61.58
C ALA A 2 -26.37 -3.29 -60.92
N GLN A 3 -25.63 -4.37 -61.20
CA GLN A 3 -25.75 -5.62 -60.46
C GLN A 3 -25.14 -5.43 -59.07
N GLY A 4 -25.99 -5.45 -58.04
CA GLY A 4 -25.60 -5.30 -56.65
C GLY A 4 -24.75 -6.47 -56.15
N SER A 5 -23.68 -6.16 -55.42
CA SER A 5 -22.82 -7.15 -54.79
C SER A 5 -23.52 -7.84 -53.61
N GLN A 6 -23.61 -9.16 -53.70
CA GLN A 6 -24.21 -10.06 -52.72
C GLN A 6 -23.39 -10.03 -51.41
N LYS A 7 -24.03 -9.64 -50.29
CA LYS A 7 -23.36 -9.53 -48.98
C LYS A 7 -23.38 -10.87 -48.24
N PHE A 8 -22.26 -11.57 -48.19
CA PHE A 8 -22.06 -12.68 -47.27
C PHE A 8 -21.43 -12.19 -45.96
N LYS A 9 -22.16 -12.27 -44.84
CA LYS A 9 -21.56 -12.22 -43.51
C LYS A 9 -21.02 -13.62 -43.18
N ALA A 10 -19.71 -13.80 -43.27
CA ALA A 10 -19.06 -14.99 -42.73
C ALA A 10 -18.76 -14.76 -41.24
N GLN A 11 -19.63 -15.26 -40.36
CA GLN A 11 -19.30 -15.43 -38.94
C GLN A 11 -18.36 -16.64 -38.81
N ARG A 12 -17.06 -16.39 -38.68
CA ARG A 12 -16.11 -17.42 -38.26
C ARG A 12 -16.13 -17.54 -36.73
N PRO A 13 -16.32 -18.74 -36.13
CA PRO A 13 -16.09 -18.93 -34.70
C PRO A 13 -14.58 -19.02 -34.46
N GLY A 14 -13.94 -17.88 -34.33
CA GLY A 14 -12.53 -17.78 -33.96
C GLY A 14 -12.38 -17.89 -32.45
N ASN A 15 -11.76 -18.98 -31.99
CA ASN A 15 -11.37 -19.22 -30.61
C ASN A 15 -10.67 -17.96 -30.03
N LYS A 16 -11.28 -17.32 -29.03
CA LYS A 16 -10.72 -16.12 -28.39
C LYS A 16 -9.47 -16.53 -27.59
N LYS A 17 -8.29 -16.43 -28.21
CA LYS A 17 -7.04 -16.38 -27.45
C LYS A 17 -7.14 -15.20 -26.51
N GLN A 18 -7.17 -15.47 -25.20
CA GLN A 18 -7.03 -14.44 -24.19
C GLN A 18 -5.73 -13.72 -24.47
N GLN A 19 -5.83 -12.49 -25.00
CA GLN A 19 -4.69 -11.61 -25.12
C GLN A 19 -4.21 -11.35 -23.70
N GLN A 20 -3.11 -12.00 -23.31
CA GLN A 20 -2.34 -11.61 -22.15
C GLN A 20 -2.04 -10.13 -22.32
N SER A 21 -2.73 -9.30 -21.53
CA SER A 21 -2.51 -7.87 -21.53
C SER A 21 -1.11 -7.66 -20.98
N LYS A 22 -0.12 -7.59 -21.86
CA LYS A 22 1.20 -7.05 -21.53
C LYS A 22 0.95 -5.74 -20.82
N GLN A 23 1.55 -5.56 -19.65
CA GLN A 23 1.41 -4.34 -18.85
C GLN A 23 1.72 -3.17 -19.79
N LYS A 24 0.67 -2.44 -20.17
CA LYS A 24 0.82 -1.25 -21.01
C LYS A 24 1.80 -0.38 -20.27
N GLY A 25 2.85 0.05 -20.98
CA GLY A 25 3.82 1.00 -20.46
C GLY A 25 3.10 2.22 -19.87
N PRO A 26 3.84 3.05 -19.15
CA PRO A 26 3.27 4.10 -18.33
C PRO A 26 2.20 4.90 -19.08
N LYS A 27 1.01 5.02 -18.46
CA LYS A 27 -0.13 5.70 -19.09
C LYS A 27 0.30 7.12 -19.49
N LYS A 28 -0.07 7.55 -20.69
CA LYS A 28 0.17 8.93 -21.18
C LYS A 28 -0.33 9.92 -20.12
N GLY A 29 0.56 10.79 -19.61
CA GLY A 29 0.27 11.74 -18.53
C GLY A 29 0.57 11.25 -17.10
N GLY A 30 0.98 10.00 -16.91
CA GLY A 30 1.40 9.48 -15.61
C GLY A 30 2.76 10.05 -15.20
N ARG A 31 2.83 10.72 -14.04
CA ARG A 31 4.11 11.13 -13.44
C ARG A 31 4.82 9.88 -12.90
N ILE A 32 5.89 9.47 -13.57
CA ILE A 32 6.75 8.37 -13.12
C ILE A 32 7.97 8.96 -12.44
N ILE A 33 8.37 8.35 -11.32
CA ILE A 33 9.63 8.69 -10.68
C ILE A 33 10.75 8.14 -11.55
N ALA A 34 11.65 9.02 -11.99
CA ALA A 34 12.84 8.61 -12.73
C ALA A 34 13.64 7.56 -11.92
N PRO A 35 14.27 6.55 -12.55
CA PRO A 35 14.92 5.44 -11.85
C PRO A 35 15.89 5.89 -10.73
N LYS A 36 16.68 6.96 -10.98
CA LYS A 36 17.59 7.55 -9.99
C LYS A 36 16.86 8.16 -8.78
N LYS A 37 15.70 8.78 -8.99
CA LYS A 37 14.87 9.35 -7.91
C LYS A 37 14.10 8.26 -7.16
N ALA A 38 13.85 7.11 -7.77
CA ALA A 38 13.17 5.99 -7.12
C ALA A 38 14.02 5.40 -5.99
N GLN A 39 15.33 5.27 -6.19
CA GLN A 39 16.27 4.84 -5.15
C GLN A 39 16.27 5.78 -3.94
N VAL A 40 16.34 7.10 -4.20
CA VAL A 40 16.30 8.11 -3.13
C VAL A 40 14.98 8.06 -2.36
N VAL A 41 13.84 7.92 -3.06
CA VAL A 41 12.52 7.80 -2.41
C VAL A 41 12.41 6.53 -1.56
N GLN A 42 12.95 5.40 -2.04
CA GLN A 42 12.99 4.15 -1.27
C GLN A 42 13.85 4.29 -0.02
N GLN A 43 15.03 4.89 -0.13
CA GLN A 43 15.91 5.17 1.02
C GLN A 43 15.24 6.08 2.04
N GLN A 44 14.56 7.15 1.59
CA GLN A 44 13.83 8.05 2.49
C GLN A 44 12.69 7.36 3.23
N LYS A 45 11.93 6.49 2.55
CA LYS A 45 10.88 5.69 3.17
C LYS A 45 11.46 4.74 4.22
N LEU A 46 12.56 4.06 3.89
CA LEU A 46 13.25 3.18 4.82
C LEU A 46 13.77 3.95 6.03
N LYS A 47 14.46 5.08 5.81
CA LYS A 47 14.96 5.96 6.88
C LYS A 47 13.82 6.40 7.81
N LYS A 48 12.73 6.93 7.27
CA LYS A 48 11.57 7.39 8.05
C LYS A 48 10.93 6.24 8.84
N GLY A 49 10.79 5.07 8.21
CA GLY A 49 10.24 3.88 8.87
C GLY A 49 11.08 3.42 10.06
N LEU A 50 12.40 3.34 9.89
CA LEU A 50 13.33 2.97 10.96
C LEU A 50 13.36 4.02 12.07
N GLU A 51 13.37 5.31 11.73
CA GLU A 51 13.37 6.39 12.71
C GLU A 51 12.13 6.34 13.62
N VAL A 52 10.94 6.16 13.03
CA VAL A 52 9.69 6.01 13.79
C VAL A 52 9.71 4.73 14.63
N ALA A 53 10.18 3.61 14.09
CA ALA A 53 10.26 2.35 14.83
C ALA A 53 11.21 2.44 16.05
N ILE A 54 12.37 3.10 15.89
CA ILE A 54 13.32 3.32 16.97
C ILE A 54 12.71 4.22 18.05
N ARG A 55 12.08 5.34 17.68
CA ARG A 55 11.39 6.22 18.64
C ARG A 55 10.33 5.45 19.43
N ASN A 56 9.47 4.70 18.73
CA ASN A 56 8.43 3.89 19.36
C ASN A 56 9.01 2.83 20.31
N LYS A 57 10.15 2.23 19.95
CA LYS A 57 10.82 1.23 20.79
C LYS A 57 11.39 1.86 22.06
N ILE A 58 12.06 3.01 21.94
CA ILE A 58 12.58 3.77 23.07
C ILE A 58 11.45 4.20 24.00
N GLU A 59 10.36 4.75 23.46
CA GLU A 59 9.20 5.17 24.27
C GLU A 59 8.61 4.01 25.07
N GLN A 60 8.49 2.82 24.46
CA GLN A 60 8.02 1.62 25.15
C GLN A 60 8.97 1.18 26.27
N GLU A 61 10.27 1.10 25.99
CA GLU A 61 11.28 0.67 26.96
C GLU A 61 11.38 1.65 28.14
N VAL A 62 11.40 2.94 27.86
CA VAL A 62 11.44 4.00 28.89
C VAL A 62 10.17 3.95 29.73
N THR A 63 9.00 3.79 29.12
CA THR A 63 7.73 3.68 29.84
C THR A 63 7.69 2.43 30.71
N GLN A 64 8.17 1.29 30.20
CA GLN A 64 8.25 0.04 30.96
C GLN A 64 9.18 0.18 32.17
N LYS A 65 10.38 0.75 31.96
CA LYS A 65 11.35 1.01 33.03
C LYS A 65 10.77 1.96 34.08
N ALA A 66 10.15 3.07 33.66
CA ALA A 66 9.53 4.01 34.58
C ALA A 66 8.35 3.38 35.35
N SER A 67 7.53 2.56 34.66
CA SER A 67 6.38 1.88 35.27
C SER A 67 6.77 0.87 36.35
N SER A 68 7.97 0.29 36.26
CA SER A 68 8.49 -0.61 37.30
C SER A 68 8.93 0.10 38.58
N SER A 69 9.24 1.40 38.50
CA SER A 69 9.69 2.21 39.64
C SER A 69 8.53 2.92 40.34
N LEU A 70 7.44 3.20 39.62
CA LEU A 70 6.27 3.89 40.15
C LEU A 70 5.23 2.91 40.73
N HIS A 71 4.49 3.37 41.74
CA HIS A 71 3.36 2.64 42.32
C HIS A 71 2.14 2.51 41.38
N LYS A 72 2.13 3.28 40.28
CA LYS A 72 1.09 3.25 39.23
C LYS A 72 1.74 3.13 37.85
N PRO A 73 1.34 2.16 37.01
CA PRO A 73 1.94 1.98 35.70
C PRO A 73 1.58 3.12 34.74
N LEU A 74 2.53 3.50 33.90
CA LEU A 74 2.37 4.51 32.86
C LEU A 74 1.96 3.83 31.55
N SER A 75 1.15 4.51 30.74
CA SER A 75 0.68 4.02 29.45
C SER A 75 1.11 4.95 28.30
N VAL A 76 1.67 4.38 27.23
CA VAL A 76 1.99 5.14 26.01
C VAL A 76 0.72 5.44 25.21
N ILE A 77 0.44 6.72 24.95
CA ILE A 77 -0.69 7.15 24.11
C ILE A 77 -0.28 6.98 22.64
N LYS A 78 -0.91 6.04 21.95
CA LYS A 78 -0.77 5.90 20.50
C LYS A 78 -1.61 6.96 19.80
N THR A 79 -0.96 7.96 19.22
CA THR A 79 -1.64 8.87 18.29
C THR A 79 -2.06 8.05 17.06
N PRO A 80 -3.25 8.29 16.49
CA PRO A 80 -3.65 7.59 15.28
C PRO A 80 -2.70 8.00 14.15
N GLU A 81 -1.81 7.08 13.79
CA GLU A 81 -0.99 7.14 12.58
C GLU A 81 -1.93 7.53 11.42
N ALA A 82 -1.70 8.70 10.82
CA ALA A 82 -2.54 9.19 9.74
C ALA A 82 -2.55 8.18 8.58
N LYS A 83 -3.64 7.39 8.55
CA LYS A 83 -4.17 6.56 7.46
C LYS A 83 -3.13 5.85 6.58
N GLY A 84 -2.75 4.64 7.01
CA GLY A 84 -1.90 3.78 6.19
C GLY A 84 -1.78 2.31 6.59
N ASN A 85 -2.68 1.74 7.42
CA ASN A 85 -2.81 0.28 7.56
C ASN A 85 -4.14 -0.12 8.24
N PRO A 86 -5.13 -0.68 7.53
CA PRO A 86 -6.34 -1.23 8.15
C PRO A 86 -6.08 -2.70 8.46
N GLY A 87 -5.46 -3.00 9.60
CA GLY A 87 -5.05 -4.38 9.86
C GLY A 87 -4.43 -4.63 11.23
N ALA A 88 -4.99 -4.07 12.29
CA ALA A 88 -4.74 -4.57 13.63
C ALA A 88 -5.99 -4.30 14.47
N ALA A 89 -6.89 -5.28 14.52
CA ALA A 89 -8.02 -5.27 15.44
C ALA A 89 -7.48 -5.08 16.87
N ARG A 90 -7.95 -4.03 17.54
CA ARG A 90 -7.71 -3.83 18.98
C ARG A 90 -8.52 -4.90 19.73
N PRO A 91 -7.93 -5.70 20.63
CA PRO A 91 -8.74 -6.46 21.57
C PRO A 91 -9.41 -5.46 22.51
N GLY A 92 -10.74 -5.38 22.46
CA GLY A 92 -11.53 -4.58 23.38
C GLY A 92 -11.44 -5.18 24.77
N THR A 93 -11.00 -4.38 25.74
CA THR A 93 -11.15 -4.71 27.16
C THR A 93 -12.60 -4.42 27.54
N SER A 94 -13.45 -5.44 27.53
CA SER A 94 -14.76 -5.38 28.15
C SER A 94 -14.61 -5.41 29.67
N SER A 95 -15.15 -4.38 30.31
CA SER A 95 -15.42 -4.30 31.74
C SER A 95 -16.15 -5.55 32.26
N LYS A 96 -15.68 -6.07 33.41
CA LYS A 96 -16.48 -6.57 34.53
C LYS A 96 -15.69 -6.36 35.82
#